data_AF-K8E1K4-F1
#
_entry.id   AF-K8E1K4-F1
#
_cell.length_a   1.000
_cell.length_b   1.000
_cell.length_c   1.000
_cell.angle_alpha   90.00
_cell.angle_beta   90.00
_cell.angle_gamma   90.00
#
_symmetry.space_group_name_H-M   'P 1'
#
loop_
_entity.id
_entity.type
_entity.pdbx_description
1 polymer ?
#
loop_
_entity_poly.entity_id
_entity_poly.type
_entity_poly.pdbx_seq_one_letter_code
_entity_poly.pdbx_strand_id
1 'polypeptide(L)'
;MSQKKTIIGLIAAIVVVIAGIYIFKSIGYQNKFLPNTVVDGLAIENKTVSEANNELKNHYQNKEFSATENGKELFTFKGVDIGITDDFTKDLTKLKNDQNGWSWPVRMLKKTSTKSELKDVTYDQATFDQFVENLPLTNESRVKPENAKVEKTAAGFTIEKEVMGDTFDLDKVKKY
;
A
#
# COMPACT_ATOMS: atom_id res chain seq x y z
N MET A 1 -18.93 0.85 61.60
CA MET A 1 -19.23 1.53 60.31
C MET A 1 -20.44 0.86 59.68
N SER A 2 -21.46 1.60 59.26
CA SER A 2 -22.63 1.02 58.56
C SER A 2 -22.16 0.36 57.27
N GLN A 3 -22.54 -0.89 57.01
CA GLN A 3 -22.19 -1.66 55.80
C GLN A 3 -22.38 -0.83 54.51
N LYS A 4 -23.38 0.05 54.49
CA LYS A 4 -23.66 0.98 53.40
C LYS A 4 -22.52 1.98 53.16
N LYS A 5 -21.89 2.51 54.22
CA LYS A 5 -20.75 3.45 54.11
C LYS A 5 -19.50 2.75 53.55
N THR A 6 -19.27 1.50 53.93
CA THR A 6 -18.16 0.68 53.41
C THR A 6 -18.35 0.36 51.93
N ILE A 7 -19.58 -0.02 51.52
CA ILE A 7 -19.92 -0.30 50.11
C ILE A 7 -19.78 0.95 49.25
N ILE A 8 -20.27 2.11 49.71
CA ILE A 8 -20.13 3.38 48.99
C ILE A 8 -18.66 3.76 48.82
N GLY A 9 -17.84 3.60 49.88
CA GLY A 9 -16.40 3.85 49.81
C GLY A 9 -15.70 2.94 48.80
N LEU A 10 -16.09 1.67 48.73
CA LEU A 10 -15.52 0.70 47.79
C LEU A 10 -15.92 1.01 46.33
N ILE A 11 -17.18 1.37 46.08
CA ILE A 11 -17.65 1.81 44.76
C ILE A 11 -16.92 3.08 44.33
N ALA A 12 -16.78 4.06 45.22
CA ALA A 12 -16.05 5.31 44.92
C ALA A 12 -14.59 5.02 44.55
N ALA A 13 -13.92 4.13 45.28
CA ALA A 13 -12.55 3.71 44.95
C ALA A 13 -12.45 3.08 43.56
N ILE A 14 -13.39 2.21 43.19
CA ILE A 14 -13.45 1.57 41.86
C ILE A 14 -13.63 2.63 40.76
N VAL A 15 -14.55 3.59 40.96
CA VAL A 15 -14.79 4.66 39.98
C VAL A 15 -13.53 5.51 39.76
N VAL A 16 -12.81 5.84 40.83
CA VAL A 16 -11.54 6.59 40.73
C VAL A 16 -10.50 5.82 39.93
N VAL A 17 -10.38 4.51 40.14
CA VAL A 17 -9.43 3.67 39.37
C VAL A 17 -9.81 3.64 37.90
N ILE A 18 -11.09 3.43 37.57
CA ILE A 18 -11.56 3.42 36.18
C ILE A 18 -11.32 4.78 35.50
N ALA A 19 -11.60 5.88 36.20
CA ALA A 19 -11.34 7.23 35.70
C ALA A 19 -9.85 7.45 35.41
N GLY A 20 -8.97 7.00 36.32
CA GLY A 20 -7.51 7.07 36.13
C GLY A 20 -7.04 6.30 34.89
N ILE A 21 -7.53 5.07 34.68
CA ILE A 21 -7.22 4.28 33.49
C ILE A 21 -7.71 4.98 32.21
N TYR A 22 -8.93 5.52 32.25
CA TYR A 22 -9.51 6.22 31.10
C TYR A 22 -8.70 7.45 30.71
N ILE A 23 -8.30 8.29 31.67
CA ILE A 23 -7.48 9.48 31.42
C ILE A 23 -6.10 9.07 30.91
N PHE A 24 -5.44 8.11 31.55
CA PHE A 24 -4.12 7.64 31.14
C PHE A 24 -4.12 7.14 29.68
N LYS A 25 -5.09 6.30 29.31
CA LYS A 25 -5.24 5.84 27.93
C LYS A 25 -5.57 6.98 26.96
N SER A 26 -6.45 7.90 27.35
CA SER A 26 -6.83 9.04 26.50
C SER A 26 -5.63 9.93 26.19
N ILE A 27 -4.73 10.16 27.15
CA ILE A 27 -3.46 10.86 26.93
C ILE A 27 -2.56 10.06 25.99
N GLY A 28 -2.45 8.74 26.17
CA GLY A 28 -1.68 7.88 25.26
C GLY A 28 -2.13 7.97 23.80
N TYR A 29 -3.44 8.01 23.56
CA TYR A 29 -4.03 8.15 22.21
C TYR A 29 -4.00 9.58 21.64
N GLN A 30 -3.47 10.56 22.36
CA GLN A 30 -3.15 11.86 21.76
C GLN A 30 -2.00 11.72 20.76
N ASN A 31 -1.03 10.86 21.05
CA ASN A 31 0.15 10.64 20.22
C ASN A 31 0.10 9.35 19.38
N LYS A 32 -0.81 8.43 19.69
CA LYS A 32 -0.95 7.13 19.04
C LYS A 32 -2.28 6.97 18.32
N PHE A 33 -2.29 6.33 17.17
CA PHE A 33 -3.53 6.00 16.45
C PHE A 33 -4.47 5.16 17.32
N LEU A 34 -5.77 5.45 17.21
CA LEU A 34 -6.83 4.75 17.91
C LEU A 34 -6.92 3.28 17.50
N PRO A 35 -7.53 2.41 18.34
CA PRO A 35 -7.86 1.04 17.96
C PRO A 35 -8.66 0.98 16.66
N ASN A 36 -8.44 -0.10 15.89
CA ASN A 36 -9.10 -0.37 14.62
C ASN A 36 -8.80 0.70 13.55
N THR A 37 -7.54 1.18 13.49
CA THR A 37 -7.06 2.10 12.44
C THR A 37 -6.20 1.33 11.44
N VAL A 38 -6.61 1.33 10.17
CA VAL A 38 -5.98 0.58 9.09
C VAL A 38 -5.74 1.52 7.90
N VAL A 39 -4.53 1.48 7.34
CA VAL A 39 -4.14 2.23 6.14
C VAL A 39 -3.65 1.24 5.10
N ASP A 40 -4.26 1.21 3.92
CA ASP A 40 -3.89 0.31 2.82
C ASP A 40 -3.77 -1.17 3.21
N GLY A 41 -4.65 -1.61 4.12
CA GLY A 41 -4.67 -2.97 4.65
C GLY A 41 -3.69 -3.23 5.80
N LEU A 42 -2.80 -2.29 6.11
CA LEU A 42 -1.86 -2.36 7.23
C LEU A 42 -2.46 -1.73 8.50
N ALA A 43 -2.48 -2.50 9.60
CA ALA A 43 -2.97 -2.02 10.89
C ALA A 43 -1.94 -1.10 11.56
N ILE A 44 -2.28 0.17 11.73
CA ILE A 44 -1.39 1.19 12.33
C ILE A 44 -1.83 1.63 13.72
N GLU A 45 -2.81 0.94 14.31
CA GLU A 45 -3.32 1.21 15.66
C GLU A 45 -2.24 1.11 16.75
N ASN A 46 -2.38 1.94 17.79
CA ASN A 46 -1.43 2.05 18.90
C ASN A 46 0.00 2.49 18.52
N LYS A 47 0.22 2.88 17.25
CA LYS A 47 1.49 3.44 16.75
C LYS A 47 1.42 4.95 16.72
N THR A 48 2.56 5.59 16.87
CA THR A 48 2.75 7.01 16.56
C THR A 48 2.79 7.24 15.04
N VAL A 49 2.69 8.49 14.60
CA VAL A 49 2.85 8.86 13.18
C VAL A 49 4.18 8.36 12.62
N SER A 50 5.27 8.49 13.39
CA SER A 50 6.61 8.04 12.97
C SER A 50 6.69 6.52 12.82
N GLU A 51 6.20 5.78 13.80
CA GLU A 51 6.17 4.30 13.73
C GLU A 51 5.31 3.81 12.56
N ALA A 52 4.12 4.40 12.37
CA ALA A 52 3.24 4.07 11.25
C ALA A 52 3.88 4.42 9.89
N ASN A 53 4.58 5.55 9.78
CA ASN A 53 5.29 5.94 8.56
C ASN A 53 6.37 4.93 8.19
N ASN A 54 7.19 4.51 9.17
CA ASN A 54 8.24 3.53 8.93
C ASN A 54 7.66 2.17 8.48
N GLU A 55 6.55 1.76 9.07
CA GLU A 55 5.90 0.50 8.70
C GLU A 55 5.25 0.56 7.31
N LEU A 56 4.62 1.69 6.95
CA LEU A 56 4.09 1.91 5.61
C LEU A 56 5.19 1.99 4.56
N LYS A 57 6.29 2.70 4.84
CA LYS A 57 7.48 2.70 3.97
C LYS A 57 7.96 1.28 3.71
N ASN A 58 8.15 0.50 4.76
CA ASN A 58 8.54 -0.91 4.63
C ASN A 58 7.50 -1.74 3.86
N HIS A 59 6.20 -1.50 4.08
CA HIS A 59 5.13 -2.20 3.38
C HIS A 59 5.19 -1.94 1.87
N TYR A 60 5.29 -0.67 1.45
CA TYR A 60 5.35 -0.31 0.04
C TYR A 60 6.66 -0.72 -0.63
N GLN A 61 7.80 -0.54 0.05
CA GLN A 61 9.11 -0.92 -0.47
C GLN A 61 9.24 -2.42 -0.70
N ASN A 62 8.67 -3.24 0.19
CA ASN A 62 8.77 -4.70 0.11
C ASN A 62 7.58 -5.36 -0.59
N LYS A 63 6.61 -4.58 -1.09
CA LYS A 63 5.49 -5.10 -1.84
C LYS A 63 5.98 -5.71 -3.15
N GLU A 64 5.72 -7.00 -3.33
CA GLU A 64 6.09 -7.75 -4.52
C GLU A 64 5.00 -7.61 -5.60
N PHE A 65 5.46 -7.38 -6.82
CA PHE A 65 4.66 -7.28 -8.03
C PHE A 65 5.18 -8.31 -9.02
N SER A 66 4.27 -9.11 -9.59
CA SER A 66 4.59 -10.11 -10.61
C SER A 66 3.95 -9.71 -11.92
N ALA A 67 4.76 -9.60 -12.97
CA ALA A 67 4.32 -9.43 -14.34
C ALA A 67 4.16 -10.80 -14.97
N THR A 68 3.00 -11.06 -15.61
CA THR A 68 2.73 -12.34 -16.26
C THR A 68 2.41 -12.16 -17.74
N GLU A 69 2.87 -13.10 -18.55
CA GLU A 69 2.60 -13.19 -19.99
C GLU A 69 2.02 -14.57 -20.27
N ASN A 70 0.80 -14.63 -20.84
CA ASN A 70 0.11 -15.89 -21.14
C ASN A 70 0.01 -16.86 -19.94
N GLY A 71 -0.16 -16.31 -18.72
CA GLY A 71 -0.27 -17.10 -17.49
C GLY A 71 1.06 -17.62 -16.93
N LYS A 72 2.20 -17.24 -17.52
CA LYS A 72 3.54 -17.51 -16.98
C LYS A 72 4.13 -16.23 -16.40
N GLU A 73 4.81 -16.35 -15.27
CA GLU A 73 5.57 -15.24 -14.69
C GLU A 73 6.71 -14.84 -15.63
N LEU A 74 6.75 -13.55 -15.97
CA LEU A 74 7.77 -12.95 -16.82
C LEU A 74 8.90 -12.39 -15.98
N PHE A 75 8.56 -11.64 -14.92
CA PHE A 75 9.49 -11.18 -13.89
C PHE A 75 8.71 -10.74 -12.64
N THR A 76 9.41 -10.70 -11.51
CA THR A 76 8.91 -10.19 -10.23
C THR A 76 9.83 -9.06 -9.76
N PHE A 77 9.25 -8.03 -9.15
CA PHE A 77 9.98 -6.90 -8.59
C PHE A 77 9.30 -6.37 -7.34
N LYS A 78 10.04 -5.59 -6.56
CA LYS A 78 9.56 -4.92 -5.35
C LYS A 78 9.40 -3.43 -5.59
N GLY A 79 8.59 -2.78 -4.75
CA GLY A 79 8.48 -1.31 -4.77
C GLY A 79 9.83 -0.59 -4.65
N VAL A 80 10.79 -1.15 -3.91
CA VAL A 80 12.14 -0.59 -3.82
C VAL A 80 12.90 -0.64 -5.14
N ASP A 81 12.66 -1.66 -5.98
CA ASP A 81 13.35 -1.83 -7.27
C ASP A 81 12.94 -0.77 -8.29
N ILE A 82 11.75 -0.18 -8.11
CA ILE A 82 11.23 0.92 -8.93
C ILE A 82 11.33 2.28 -8.22
N GLY A 83 12.02 2.37 -7.08
CA GLY A 83 12.30 3.64 -6.41
C GLY A 83 11.17 4.21 -5.55
N ILE A 84 10.25 3.38 -5.04
CA ILE A 84 9.23 3.84 -4.07
C ILE A 84 9.92 4.21 -2.74
N THR A 85 9.87 5.48 -2.37
CA THR A 85 10.53 6.04 -1.17
C THR A 85 9.68 7.06 -0.41
N ASP A 86 8.38 7.09 -0.68
CA ASP A 86 7.43 8.08 -0.18
C ASP A 86 7.48 8.29 1.34
N ASP A 87 7.31 9.55 1.73
CA ASP A 87 7.11 9.93 3.13
C ASP A 87 5.63 10.23 3.39
N PHE A 88 4.98 9.32 4.13
CA PHE A 88 3.57 9.41 4.46
C PHE A 88 3.28 10.25 5.71
N THR A 89 4.31 10.86 6.33
CA THR A 89 4.18 11.60 7.59
C THR A 89 3.08 12.67 7.54
N LYS A 90 2.95 13.40 6.42
CA LYS A 90 1.95 14.46 6.27
C LYS A 90 0.52 13.92 6.32
N ASP A 91 0.23 12.88 5.53
CA ASP A 91 -1.11 12.29 5.47
C ASP A 91 -1.46 11.55 6.76
N LEU A 92 -0.49 10.86 7.35
CA LEU A 92 -0.65 10.21 8.65
C LEU A 92 -0.87 11.22 9.78
N THR A 93 -0.21 12.37 9.74
CA THR A 93 -0.45 13.47 10.70
C THR A 93 -1.87 14.00 10.56
N LYS A 94 -2.33 14.23 9.33
CA LYS A 94 -3.71 14.65 9.07
C LYS A 94 -4.72 13.61 9.58
N LEU A 95 -4.52 12.34 9.22
CA LEU A 95 -5.34 11.22 9.68
C LEU A 95 -5.36 11.14 11.22
N LYS A 96 -4.22 11.35 11.87
CA LYS A 96 -4.11 11.33 13.34
C LYS A 96 -4.85 12.49 13.99
N ASN A 97 -4.78 13.68 13.39
CA ASN A 97 -5.44 14.88 13.89
C ASN A 97 -6.98 14.79 13.79
N ASP A 98 -7.48 14.06 12.79
CA ASP A 98 -8.92 13.78 12.65
C ASP A 98 -9.43 12.79 13.73
N GLN A 99 -8.54 12.07 14.42
CA GLN A 99 -8.89 11.13 15.48
C GLN A 99 -8.99 11.79 16.85
N ASN A 100 -10.15 11.65 17.49
CA ASN A 100 -10.33 12.05 18.89
C ASN A 100 -9.84 10.95 19.85
N GLY A 101 -8.70 11.18 20.53
CA GLY A 101 -8.09 10.27 21.50
C GLY A 101 -9.02 9.80 22.64
N TRP A 102 -9.99 10.61 23.03
CA TRP A 102 -10.99 10.29 24.06
C TRP A 102 -12.03 9.27 23.61
N SER A 103 -12.15 9.02 22.31
CA SER A 103 -13.10 8.07 21.74
C SER A 103 -12.62 6.61 21.75
N TRP A 104 -11.45 6.33 22.33
CA TRP A 104 -10.83 5.00 22.33
C TRP A 104 -11.73 3.85 22.83
N PRO A 105 -12.59 4.00 23.86
CA PRO A 105 -13.44 2.88 24.29
C PRO A 105 -14.46 2.51 23.22
N VAL A 106 -15.05 3.53 22.58
CA VAL A 106 -16.02 3.34 21.48
C VAL A 106 -15.34 2.68 20.29
N ARG A 107 -14.10 3.08 19.98
CA ARG A 107 -13.30 2.47 18.90
C ARG A 107 -13.01 1.00 19.16
N MET A 108 -12.71 0.62 20.40
CA MET A 108 -12.44 -0.76 20.80
C MET A 108 -13.68 -1.65 20.75
N LEU A 109 -14.87 -1.10 21.06
CA LEU A 109 -16.14 -1.84 21.01
C LEU A 109 -16.70 -1.98 19.59
N LYS A 110 -16.34 -1.06 18.69
CA LYS A 110 -16.73 -1.15 17.27
C LYS A 110 -15.94 -2.28 16.60
N LYS A 111 -16.67 -3.18 15.93
CA LYS A 111 -16.08 -4.27 15.14
C LYS A 111 -15.53 -3.82 13.78
N THR A 112 -15.82 -2.58 13.36
CA THR A 112 -15.45 -2.07 12.04
C THR A 112 -14.20 -1.22 12.13
N SER A 113 -13.17 -1.57 11.34
CA SER A 113 -11.97 -0.76 11.17
C SER A 113 -12.23 0.50 10.35
N THR A 114 -11.60 1.61 10.74
CA THR A 114 -11.49 2.77 9.85
C THR A 114 -10.37 2.46 8.88
N LYS A 115 -10.76 2.28 7.62
CA LYS A 115 -9.85 2.10 6.50
C LYS A 115 -9.63 3.46 5.86
N SER A 116 -8.37 3.82 5.71
CA SER A 116 -7.94 4.93 4.88
C SER A 116 -7.04 4.40 3.78
N GLU A 117 -7.03 5.07 2.65
CA GLU A 117 -6.15 4.76 1.53
C GLU A 117 -5.23 5.95 1.34
N LEU A 118 -3.93 5.69 1.19
CA LEU A 118 -2.99 6.70 0.77
C LEU A 118 -3.16 6.92 -0.72
N LYS A 119 -3.34 8.18 -1.09
CA LYS A 119 -3.40 8.60 -2.49
C LYS A 119 -1.99 8.98 -2.93
N ASP A 120 -1.70 8.74 -4.20
CA ASP A 120 -0.52 9.29 -4.87
C ASP A 120 0.83 8.75 -4.34
N VAL A 121 0.96 7.43 -4.20
CA VAL A 121 2.28 6.79 -4.03
C VAL A 121 3.11 7.08 -5.26
N THR A 122 4.27 7.69 -5.06
CA THR A 122 5.20 8.12 -6.10
C THR A 122 6.37 7.15 -6.26
N TYR A 123 7.15 7.33 -7.31
CA TYR A 123 8.35 6.57 -7.58
C TYR A 123 9.42 7.47 -8.17
N ASP A 124 10.69 7.14 -7.96
CA ASP A 124 11.79 7.84 -8.61
C ASP A 124 11.86 7.47 -10.09
N GLN A 125 11.60 8.45 -10.96
CA GLN A 125 11.55 8.22 -12.41
C GLN A 125 12.86 7.66 -12.98
N ALA A 126 14.01 8.10 -12.47
CA ALA A 126 15.30 7.62 -12.96
C ALA A 126 15.54 6.15 -12.59
N THR A 127 15.20 5.77 -11.36
CA THR A 127 15.27 4.38 -10.88
C THR A 127 14.30 3.51 -11.67
N PHE A 128 13.08 3.99 -11.90
CA PHE A 128 12.09 3.28 -12.71
C PHE A 128 12.54 3.10 -14.17
N ASP A 129 13.08 4.13 -14.81
CA ASP A 129 13.59 4.04 -16.18
C ASP A 129 14.73 3.02 -16.30
N GLN A 130 15.67 3.03 -15.33
CA GLN A 130 16.73 2.05 -15.23
C GLN A 130 16.20 0.63 -15.00
N PHE A 131 15.17 0.49 -14.17
CA PHE A 131 14.52 -0.80 -13.94
C PHE A 131 13.93 -1.34 -15.25
N VAL A 132 13.15 -0.53 -15.98
CA VAL A 132 12.52 -0.92 -17.26
C VAL A 132 13.55 -1.32 -18.31
N GLU A 133 14.68 -0.61 -18.39
CA GLU A 133 15.77 -0.93 -19.32
C GLU A 133 16.46 -2.27 -19.04
N ASN A 134 16.46 -2.71 -17.79
CA ASN A 134 17.02 -4.01 -17.38
C ASN A 134 16.02 -5.17 -17.48
N LEU A 135 14.77 -4.91 -17.84
CA LEU A 135 13.77 -5.97 -17.98
C LEU A 135 14.04 -6.85 -19.21
N PRO A 136 13.75 -8.16 -19.16
CA PRO A 136 13.93 -9.09 -20.28
C PRO A 136 12.84 -8.93 -21.37
N LEU A 137 12.40 -7.71 -21.66
CA LEU A 137 11.32 -7.40 -22.61
C LEU A 137 11.78 -7.38 -24.07
N THR A 138 13.09 -7.31 -24.32
CA THR A 138 13.70 -7.20 -25.66
C THR A 138 14.54 -8.42 -26.04
N ASN A 139 14.34 -9.55 -25.34
CA ASN A 139 15.06 -10.80 -25.62
C ASN A 139 14.93 -11.21 -27.11
N GLU A 140 16.03 -11.68 -27.71
CA GLU A 140 16.10 -12.09 -29.13
C GLU A 140 15.16 -13.24 -29.51
N SER A 141 14.61 -13.96 -28.52
CA SER A 141 13.58 -14.98 -28.75
C SER A 141 12.20 -14.42 -29.12
N ARG A 142 11.98 -13.10 -28.99
CA ARG A 142 10.74 -12.42 -29.34
C ARG A 142 10.67 -12.11 -30.84
N VAL A 143 9.51 -12.32 -31.43
CA VAL A 143 9.23 -12.14 -32.85
C VAL A 143 8.72 -10.73 -33.09
N LYS A 144 9.39 -9.97 -33.97
CA LYS A 144 8.91 -8.65 -34.39
C LYS A 144 7.64 -8.79 -35.23
N PRO A 145 6.65 -7.90 -35.07
CA PRO A 145 5.50 -7.89 -35.94
C PRO A 145 5.92 -7.52 -37.37
N GLU A 146 5.46 -8.29 -38.34
CA GLU A 146 5.67 -8.00 -39.76
C GLU A 146 4.34 -7.86 -40.47
N ASN A 147 4.16 -6.74 -41.16
CA ASN A 147 2.98 -6.50 -41.98
C ASN A 147 2.91 -7.51 -43.14
N ALA A 148 1.69 -7.90 -43.52
CA ALA A 148 1.45 -8.70 -44.72
C ALA A 148 2.00 -8.00 -45.98
N LYS A 149 2.63 -8.76 -46.88
CA LYS A 149 3.25 -8.25 -48.10
C LYS A 149 2.68 -8.97 -49.32
N VAL A 150 2.62 -8.27 -50.45
CA VAL A 150 2.26 -8.87 -51.74
C VAL A 150 3.55 -9.21 -52.46
N GLU A 151 3.77 -10.49 -52.73
CA GLU A 151 4.95 -11.00 -53.41
C GLU A 151 4.60 -11.38 -54.85
N LYS A 152 5.50 -11.07 -55.79
CA LYS A 152 5.33 -11.41 -57.20
C LYS A 152 6.11 -12.67 -57.52
N THR A 153 5.42 -13.74 -57.91
CA THR A 153 6.01 -15.03 -58.28
C THR A 153 5.91 -15.27 -59.79
N ALA A 154 6.53 -16.34 -60.29
CA ALA A 154 6.45 -16.73 -61.70
C ALA A 154 5.02 -17.03 -62.19
N ALA A 155 4.08 -17.29 -61.26
CA ALA A 155 2.67 -17.61 -61.55
C ALA A 155 1.70 -16.44 -61.31
N GLY A 156 2.16 -15.28 -60.82
CA GLY A 156 1.30 -14.12 -60.55
C GLY A 156 1.69 -13.37 -59.26
N PHE A 157 0.69 -12.94 -58.49
CA PHE A 157 0.88 -12.29 -57.19
C PHE A 157 0.34 -13.18 -56.07
N THR A 158 1.11 -13.36 -55.01
CA THR A 158 0.74 -14.11 -53.80
C THR A 158 0.81 -13.20 -52.58
N ILE A 159 -0.12 -13.37 -51.64
CA ILE A 159 -0.12 -12.61 -50.38
C ILE A 159 0.63 -13.42 -49.34
N GLU A 160 1.73 -12.87 -48.84
CA GLU A 160 2.41 -13.35 -47.66
C GLU A 160 1.70 -12.78 -46.41
N LYS A 161 1.31 -13.67 -45.50
CA LYS A 161 0.55 -13.28 -44.31
C LYS A 161 1.42 -12.50 -43.32
N GLU A 162 0.77 -11.65 -42.54
CA GLU A 162 1.39 -10.93 -41.44
C GLU A 162 1.87 -11.89 -40.33
N VAL A 163 2.91 -11.46 -39.62
CA VAL A 163 3.40 -12.12 -38.41
C VAL A 163 2.91 -11.30 -37.23
N MET A 164 2.03 -11.88 -36.39
CA MET A 164 1.69 -11.29 -35.10
C MET A 164 2.90 -11.46 -34.17
N GLY A 165 3.69 -10.38 -34.03
CA GLY A 165 4.84 -10.34 -33.14
C GLY A 165 4.46 -10.16 -31.67
N ASP A 166 5.44 -10.34 -30.78
CA ASP A 166 5.30 -10.31 -29.31
C ASP A 166 6.36 -9.42 -28.63
N THR A 167 6.90 -8.45 -29.37
CA THR A 167 7.83 -7.44 -28.86
C THR A 167 7.12 -6.31 -28.10
N PHE A 168 7.73 -5.81 -27.03
CA PHE A 168 7.23 -4.68 -26.25
C PHE A 168 7.67 -3.33 -26.81
N ASP A 169 6.77 -2.35 -26.73
CA ASP A 169 7.06 -0.93 -26.96
C ASP A 169 7.46 -0.30 -25.62
N LEU A 170 8.77 -0.16 -25.39
CA LEU A 170 9.30 0.31 -24.09
C LEU A 170 8.83 1.73 -23.76
N ASP A 171 8.61 2.59 -24.75
CA ASP A 171 8.09 3.95 -24.53
C ASP A 171 6.66 3.94 -24.04
N LYS A 172 5.86 2.93 -24.42
CA LYS A 172 4.53 2.71 -23.85
C LYS A 172 4.62 2.11 -22.45
N VAL A 173 5.53 1.19 -22.20
CA VAL A 173 5.73 0.60 -20.86
C VAL A 173 6.10 1.68 -19.84
N LYS A 174 6.94 2.66 -20.21
CA LYS A 174 7.34 3.77 -19.33
C LYS A 174 6.25 4.82 -19.05
N LYS A 175 5.14 4.82 -19.80
CA LYS A 175 4.06 5.81 -19.71
C LYS A 175 2.86 5.39 -18.84
N TYR A 176 2.86 4.17 -18.33
CA TYR A 176 1.84 3.64 -17.41
C TYR A 176 2.31 3.73 -15.97
#